data_AF-A0A9X3QX86-F1
#
_entry.id   AF-A0A9X3QX86-F1
#
_cell.length_a   1.000
_cell.length_b   1.000
_cell.length_c   1.000
_cell.angle_alpha   90.00
_cell.angle_beta   90.00
_cell.angle_gamma   90.00
#
_symmetry.space_group_name_H-M   'P 1'
#
loop_
_entity.id
_entity.type
_entity.pdbx_description
1 polymer ?
#
loop_
_entity_poly.entity_id
_entity_poly.type
_entity_poly.pdbx_seq_one_letter_code
_entity_poly.pdbx_strand_id
1 'polypeptide(L)'
;MSSKLVLKPLWSNGSCTYAITFKKMSAEDRREVEQLADAAGYVRDDDIWAPPRVAGRVSEFFRTMANAGFGLQFDDPEDAPFDLQRLHLSADTRGELEWLRDFELYHLSGWTPVQAEGRLDGHHFYFRARGSYWRFELGGNERHTRSPRWWHEESWPSVTGFEAGYMSDEEAVRCMLKAIDLFRNGDNSHFKPEHPEYERTILEGWSAGALSLRIVTIRLGISAKEAVTRMRTWGIELPYTADREIQYVESLPVRKLRSRVGH
;
A
#
# COMPACT_ATOMS: atom_id res chain seq x y z
N MET A 1 28.18 -30.23 -9.59
CA MET A 1 27.14 -29.28 -9.12
C MET A 1 27.86 -28.13 -8.43
N SER A 2 27.54 -26.87 -8.75
CA SER A 2 28.30 -25.69 -8.27
C SER A 2 28.08 -25.41 -6.77
N SER A 3 29.15 -25.03 -6.07
CA SER A 3 29.18 -24.50 -4.69
C SER A 3 28.32 -23.23 -4.59
N LYS A 4 27.41 -23.16 -3.61
CA LYS A 4 26.48 -22.02 -3.48
C LYS A 4 26.44 -21.45 -2.07
N LEU A 5 26.44 -20.12 -1.99
CA LEU A 5 26.03 -19.36 -0.82
C LEU A 5 24.52 -19.06 -0.94
N VAL A 6 23.74 -19.56 0.00
CA VAL A 6 22.30 -19.26 0.10
C VAL A 6 22.11 -18.12 1.09
N LEU A 7 21.43 -17.07 0.66
CA LEU A 7 21.09 -15.89 1.45
C LEU A 7 19.60 -15.88 1.69
N LYS A 8 19.18 -16.05 2.95
CA LYS A 8 17.80 -15.87 3.37
C LYS A 8 17.64 -14.47 3.97
N PRO A 9 16.89 -13.55 3.34
CA PRO A 9 16.68 -12.22 3.88
C PRO A 9 16.05 -12.26 5.27
N LEU A 10 16.61 -11.50 6.20
CA LEU A 10 16.08 -11.21 7.52
C LEU A 10 16.01 -9.70 7.66
N TRP A 11 14.82 -9.16 7.83
CA TRP A 11 14.63 -7.72 7.92
C TRP A 11 14.62 -7.28 9.39
N SER A 12 15.08 -6.06 9.65
CA SER A 12 14.94 -5.44 10.96
C SER A 12 14.85 -3.94 10.76
N ASN A 13 13.65 -3.41 10.94
CA ASN A 13 13.34 -1.99 10.80
C ASN A 13 13.89 -1.32 9.53
N GLY A 14 13.63 -1.96 8.39
CA GLY A 14 14.06 -1.58 7.04
C GLY A 14 15.51 -1.94 6.71
N SER A 15 16.27 -2.49 7.66
CA SER A 15 17.61 -3.00 7.39
C SER A 15 17.55 -4.48 7.02
N CYS A 16 18.01 -4.83 5.82
CA CYS A 16 18.14 -6.22 5.39
C CYS A 16 19.46 -6.80 5.89
N THR A 17 19.39 -7.93 6.58
CA THR A 17 20.50 -8.84 6.88
C THR A 17 20.22 -10.19 6.24
N TYR A 18 21.19 -11.10 6.23
CA TYR A 18 21.02 -12.41 5.61
C TYR A 18 21.37 -13.53 6.58
N ALA A 19 20.47 -14.48 6.78
CA ALA A 19 20.84 -15.79 7.29
C ALA A 19 21.51 -16.60 6.17
N ILE A 20 22.71 -17.09 6.43
CA ILE A 20 23.61 -17.66 5.45
C ILE A 20 23.63 -19.17 5.57
N THR A 21 23.48 -19.86 4.45
CA THR A 21 23.67 -21.31 4.38
C THR A 21 24.63 -21.66 3.24
N PHE A 22 25.70 -22.38 3.56
CA PHE A 22 26.66 -22.88 2.58
C PHE A 22 26.19 -24.23 2.02
N LYS A 23 25.99 -24.34 0.71
CA LYS A 23 25.59 -25.58 0.04
C LYS A 23 26.73 -26.11 -0.83
N LYS A 24 27.15 -27.35 -0.54
CA LYS A 24 28.16 -28.09 -1.32
C LYS A 24 29.53 -27.38 -1.38
N MET A 25 29.85 -26.58 -0.37
CA MET A 25 31.12 -25.87 -0.22
C MET A 25 32.07 -26.66 0.68
N SER A 26 33.35 -26.69 0.29
CA SER A 26 34.44 -27.17 1.13
C SER A 26 34.72 -26.20 2.29
N ALA A 27 35.57 -26.60 3.25
CA ALA A 27 36.00 -25.69 4.32
C ALA A 27 36.91 -24.57 3.78
N GLU A 28 37.63 -24.83 2.69
CA GLU A 28 38.47 -23.87 1.98
C GLU A 28 37.60 -22.85 1.23
N ASP A 29 36.62 -23.32 0.45
CA ASP A 29 35.64 -22.48 -0.26
C ASP A 29 34.90 -21.57 0.73
N ARG A 30 34.45 -22.13 1.86
CA ARG A 30 33.78 -21.35 2.90
C ARG A 30 34.67 -20.23 3.44
N ARG A 31 35.94 -20.54 3.73
CA ARG A 31 36.90 -19.54 4.22
C ARG A 31 37.16 -18.45 3.19
N GLU A 32 37.23 -18.79 1.92
CA GLU A 32 37.37 -17.81 0.84
C GLU A 32 36.14 -16.89 0.76
N VAL A 33 34.93 -17.45 0.76
CA VAL A 33 33.68 -16.66 0.76
C VAL A 33 33.60 -15.70 1.94
N GLU A 34 33.99 -16.17 3.14
CA GLU A 34 34.02 -15.36 4.35
C GLU A 34 35.05 -14.21 4.25
N GLN A 35 36.25 -14.47 3.69
CA GLN A 35 37.26 -13.43 3.44
C GLN A 35 36.78 -12.39 2.42
N LEU A 36 36.09 -12.83 1.38
CA LEU A 36 35.48 -11.92 0.38
C LEU A 36 34.40 -11.03 1.02
N ALA A 37 33.61 -11.58 1.93
CA ALA A 37 32.59 -10.83 2.66
C ALA A 37 33.22 -9.79 3.61
N ASP A 38 34.25 -10.18 4.35
CA ASP A 38 35.00 -9.29 5.25
C ASP A 38 35.65 -8.14 4.46
N ALA A 39 36.28 -8.44 3.32
CA ALA A 39 36.89 -7.44 2.44
C ALA A 39 35.86 -6.45 1.87
N ALA A 40 34.64 -6.91 1.59
CA ALA A 40 33.52 -6.06 1.18
C ALA A 40 32.93 -5.24 2.35
N GLY A 41 33.28 -5.56 3.59
CA GLY A 41 32.81 -4.88 4.79
C GLY A 41 31.45 -5.37 5.30
N TYR A 42 31.13 -6.64 5.08
CA TYR A 42 30.02 -7.29 5.79
C TYR A 42 30.36 -7.41 7.28
N VAL A 43 29.37 -7.19 8.13
CA VAL A 43 29.47 -7.53 9.56
C VAL A 43 28.82 -8.88 9.75
N ARG A 44 29.58 -9.85 10.27
CA ARG A 44 29.13 -11.23 10.44
C ARG A 44 28.96 -11.56 11.92
N ASP A 45 27.81 -12.09 12.28
CA ASP A 45 27.51 -12.70 13.56
C ASP A 45 27.08 -14.14 13.28
N ASP A 46 28.04 -15.07 13.37
CA ASP A 46 27.89 -16.46 12.91
C ASP A 46 27.34 -16.59 11.47
N ASP A 47 26.11 -17.09 11.33
CA ASP A 47 25.41 -17.25 10.06
C ASP A 47 24.55 -16.04 9.69
N ILE A 48 24.52 -14.98 10.51
CA ILE A 48 23.77 -13.74 10.26
C ILE A 48 24.71 -12.64 9.76
N TRP A 49 24.55 -12.26 8.49
CA TRP A 49 25.46 -11.35 7.81
C TRP A 49 24.74 -10.04 7.47
N ALA A 50 25.20 -8.94 8.04
CA ALA A 50 24.72 -7.59 7.73
C ALA A 50 25.56 -6.98 6.60
N PRO A 51 24.93 -6.51 5.50
CA PRO A 51 25.65 -5.90 4.39
C PRO A 51 26.28 -4.54 4.77
N PRO A 52 27.34 -4.13 4.07
CA PRO A 52 27.90 -2.79 4.22
C PRO A 52 26.85 -1.73 3.85
N ARG A 53 26.82 -0.61 4.60
CA ARG A 53 25.90 0.52 4.34
C ARG A 53 26.10 1.18 2.97
N VAL A 54 27.25 0.98 2.34
CA VAL A 54 27.57 1.53 1.02
C VAL A 54 27.12 0.53 -0.05
N ALA A 55 26.01 0.82 -0.73
CA ALA A 55 25.40 -0.07 -1.73
C ALA A 55 26.39 -0.58 -2.80
N GLY A 56 27.34 0.25 -3.22
CA GLY A 56 28.37 -0.14 -4.18
C GLY A 56 29.22 -1.34 -3.73
N ARG A 57 29.47 -1.48 -2.42
CA ARG A 57 30.25 -2.60 -1.86
C ARG A 57 29.46 -3.92 -1.86
N VAL A 58 28.14 -3.85 -1.73
CA VAL A 58 27.25 -5.03 -1.85
C VAL A 58 27.32 -5.59 -3.27
N SER A 59 27.15 -4.72 -4.27
CA SER A 59 27.24 -5.12 -5.68
C SER A 59 28.63 -5.65 -6.05
N GLU A 60 29.68 -5.03 -5.52
CA GLU A 60 31.05 -5.49 -5.73
C GLU A 60 31.30 -6.87 -5.11
N PHE A 61 30.81 -7.13 -3.90
CA PHE A 61 30.87 -8.46 -3.27
C PHE A 61 30.24 -9.53 -4.18
N PHE A 62 29.03 -9.29 -4.68
CA PHE A 62 28.35 -10.26 -5.55
C PHE A 62 29.12 -10.53 -6.85
N ARG A 63 29.71 -9.47 -7.43
CA ARG A 63 30.57 -9.62 -8.61
C ARG A 63 31.83 -10.44 -8.31
N THR A 64 32.49 -10.17 -7.19
CA THR A 64 33.71 -10.90 -6.79
C THR A 64 33.41 -12.37 -6.49
N MET A 65 32.30 -12.66 -5.80
CA MET A 65 31.81 -14.02 -5.57
C MET A 65 31.56 -14.78 -6.88
N ALA A 66 30.91 -14.14 -7.85
CA ALA A 66 30.67 -14.74 -9.16
C ALA A 66 31.97 -15.01 -9.92
N ASN A 67 32.94 -14.08 -9.87
CA ASN A 67 34.25 -14.24 -10.49
C ASN A 67 35.08 -15.37 -9.86
N ALA A 68 34.91 -15.61 -8.55
CA ALA A 68 35.52 -16.73 -7.82
C ALA A 68 34.80 -18.07 -8.07
N GLY A 69 33.72 -18.09 -8.85
CA GLY A 69 32.99 -19.30 -9.22
C GLY A 69 31.94 -19.75 -8.19
N PHE A 70 31.65 -18.93 -7.19
CA PHE A 70 30.62 -19.20 -6.20
C PHE A 70 29.25 -18.75 -6.70
N GLY A 71 28.27 -19.67 -6.64
CA GLY A 71 26.88 -19.32 -6.93
C GLY A 71 26.23 -18.61 -5.75
N LEU A 72 25.35 -17.65 -6.04
CA LEU A 72 24.46 -17.04 -5.06
C LEU A 72 23.04 -17.57 -5.27
N GLN A 73 22.33 -17.83 -4.18
CA GLN A 73 20.91 -18.18 -4.20
C GLN A 73 20.19 -17.35 -3.13
N PHE A 74 19.14 -16.63 -3.52
CA PHE A 74 18.26 -15.98 -2.55
C PHE A 74 17.10 -16.91 -2.23
N ASP A 75 16.78 -17.04 -0.94
CA ASP A 75 15.57 -17.70 -0.46
C ASP A 75 14.43 -16.67 -0.49
N ASP A 76 13.60 -16.73 -1.52
CA ASP A 76 12.40 -15.88 -1.66
C ASP A 76 11.18 -16.81 -1.60
N PRO A 77 10.50 -16.92 -0.44
CA PRO A 77 9.32 -17.75 -0.33
C PRO A 77 8.21 -17.13 -1.21
N GLU A 78 7.66 -17.91 -2.14
CA GLU A 78 6.60 -17.43 -3.07
C GLU A 78 5.37 -16.84 -2.37
N ASP A 79 5.17 -17.16 -1.08
CA ASP A 79 4.06 -16.69 -0.22
C ASP A 79 4.54 -15.95 1.05
N ALA A 80 5.75 -15.37 1.06
CA ALA A 80 6.23 -14.64 2.24
C ALA A 80 5.29 -13.46 2.55
N PRO A 81 4.62 -13.42 3.72
CA PRO A 81 3.80 -12.27 4.10
C PRO A 81 4.65 -11.00 4.09
N PHE A 82 4.04 -9.86 3.81
CA PHE A 82 4.73 -8.57 3.87
C PHE A 82 5.25 -8.34 5.28
N ASP A 83 6.55 -8.48 5.41
CA ASP A 83 7.21 -8.39 6.69
C ASP A 83 7.27 -6.93 7.12
N LEU A 84 6.53 -6.58 8.18
CA LEU A 84 6.55 -5.24 8.78
C LEU A 84 7.96 -4.81 9.18
N GLN A 85 8.89 -5.76 9.34
CA GLN A 85 10.31 -5.46 9.57
C GLN A 85 10.98 -4.79 8.37
N ARG A 86 10.38 -4.79 7.19
CA ARG A 86 10.86 -4.05 6.00
C ARG A 86 10.61 -2.55 6.09
N LEU A 87 9.71 -2.11 6.96
CA LEU A 87 9.38 -0.70 7.11
C LEU A 87 10.36 0.02 8.02
N HIS A 88 10.76 1.22 7.64
CA HIS A 88 11.52 2.13 8.49
C HIS A 88 10.59 2.89 9.44
N LEU A 89 10.35 2.32 10.62
CA LEU A 89 9.44 2.87 11.63
C LEU A 89 10.16 3.24 12.92
N SER A 90 9.62 4.22 13.64
CA SER A 90 9.94 4.42 15.05
C SER A 90 9.42 3.25 15.90
N ALA A 91 10.00 3.05 17.09
CA ALA A 91 9.57 1.97 17.99
C ALA A 91 8.10 2.12 18.39
N ASP A 92 7.64 3.35 18.61
CA ASP A 92 6.26 3.65 19.00
C ASP A 92 5.29 3.30 17.88
N THR A 93 5.52 3.82 16.66
CA THR A 93 4.67 3.54 15.49
C THR A 93 4.65 2.05 15.13
N ARG A 94 5.81 1.38 15.23
CA ARG A 94 5.90 -0.06 15.05
C ARG A 94 5.05 -0.80 16.08
N GLY A 95 5.17 -0.43 17.35
CA GLY A 95 4.35 -0.99 18.42
C GLY A 95 2.86 -0.83 18.11
N GLU A 96 2.41 0.38 17.81
CA GLU A 96 1.00 0.63 17.47
C GLU A 96 0.50 -0.25 16.31
N LEU A 97 1.31 -0.40 15.25
CA LEU A 97 0.95 -1.22 14.09
C LEU A 97 0.90 -2.72 14.43
N GLU A 98 1.88 -3.23 15.19
CA GLU A 98 1.97 -4.64 15.58
C GLU A 98 0.88 -5.04 16.60
N TRP A 99 0.41 -4.09 17.42
CA TRP A 99 -0.69 -4.30 18.37
C TRP A 99 -2.07 -4.10 17.75
N LEU A 100 -2.14 -3.66 16.49
CA LEU A 100 -3.39 -3.40 15.81
C LEU A 100 -4.11 -4.73 15.51
N ARG A 101 -5.23 -4.98 16.18
CA ARG A 101 -6.04 -6.19 15.97
C ARG A 101 -6.63 -6.20 14.57
N ASP A 102 -6.86 -7.39 14.02
CA ASP A 102 -7.56 -7.61 12.75
C ASP A 102 -7.06 -6.74 11.60
N PHE A 103 -5.75 -6.50 11.58
CA PHE A 103 -5.05 -5.70 10.57
C PHE A 103 -3.95 -6.54 9.91
N GLU A 104 -3.94 -6.52 8.59
CA GLU A 104 -2.91 -7.14 7.76
C GLU A 104 -2.48 -6.13 6.70
N LEU A 105 -1.19 -5.81 6.64
CA LEU A 105 -0.61 -5.01 5.56
C LEU A 105 0.00 -5.97 4.55
N TYR A 106 -0.47 -5.96 3.30
CA TYR A 106 0.05 -6.83 2.23
C TYR A 106 1.14 -6.16 1.42
N HIS A 107 1.06 -4.84 1.31
CA HIS A 107 1.99 -4.07 0.52
C HIS A 107 1.97 -2.63 1.00
N LEU A 108 3.15 -2.04 1.14
CA LEU A 108 3.36 -0.60 1.22
C LEU A 108 4.58 -0.28 0.35
N SER A 109 4.38 0.46 -0.73
CA SER A 109 5.48 0.90 -1.60
C SER A 109 5.09 2.07 -2.48
N GLY A 110 6.01 2.47 -3.35
CA GLY A 110 5.82 3.51 -4.34
C GLY A 110 6.58 4.78 -4.00
N TRP A 111 6.87 5.55 -5.04
CA TRP A 111 7.60 6.81 -4.92
C TRP A 111 6.78 8.02 -5.39
N THR A 112 5.74 7.79 -6.19
CA THR A 112 4.76 8.80 -6.65
C THR A 112 3.70 8.08 -7.52
N PRO A 113 2.62 7.54 -6.94
CA PRO A 113 2.19 7.66 -5.53
C PRO A 113 2.87 6.67 -4.57
N VAL A 114 2.81 6.97 -3.27
CA VAL A 114 2.95 5.96 -2.19
C VAL A 114 1.59 5.28 -2.03
N GLN A 115 1.59 3.95 -1.96
CA GLN A 115 0.39 3.13 -1.96
C GLN A 115 0.52 1.98 -0.97
N ALA A 116 -0.58 1.67 -0.30
CA ALA A 116 -0.67 0.51 0.56
C ALA A 116 -1.98 -0.24 0.35
N GLU A 117 -1.97 -1.54 0.60
CA GLU A 117 -3.16 -2.38 0.57
C GLU A 117 -3.06 -3.49 1.60
N GLY A 118 -4.22 -4.01 1.99
CA GLY A 118 -4.28 -5.00 3.05
C GLY A 118 -5.71 -5.27 3.50
N ARG A 119 -5.84 -5.80 4.72
CA ARG A 119 -7.12 -6.03 5.39
C ARG A 119 -7.21 -5.33 6.73
N LEU A 120 -8.39 -4.83 7.03
CA LEU A 120 -8.78 -4.26 8.31
C LEU A 120 -10.19 -4.75 8.62
N ASP A 121 -10.38 -5.38 9.78
CA ASP A 121 -11.70 -5.86 10.25
C ASP A 121 -12.42 -6.75 9.21
N GLY A 122 -11.65 -7.60 8.51
CA GLY A 122 -12.15 -8.49 7.46
C GLY A 122 -12.50 -7.79 6.13
N HIS A 123 -12.16 -6.52 5.97
CA HIS A 123 -12.39 -5.73 4.78
C HIS A 123 -11.09 -5.33 4.10
N HIS A 124 -11.07 -5.41 2.77
CA HIS A 124 -9.95 -4.88 2.00
C HIS A 124 -9.85 -3.37 2.18
N PHE A 125 -8.64 -2.88 2.46
CA PHE A 125 -8.33 -1.46 2.44
C PHE A 125 -7.36 -1.12 1.30
N TYR A 126 -7.45 0.14 0.86
CA TYR A 126 -6.51 0.74 -0.07
C TYR A 126 -6.11 2.11 0.43
N PHE A 127 -4.81 2.34 0.56
CA PHE A 127 -4.21 3.62 0.91
C PHE A 127 -3.46 4.19 -0.30
N ARG A 128 -3.58 5.50 -0.50
CA ARG A 128 -2.85 6.22 -1.53
C ARG A 128 -2.49 7.61 -1.07
N ALA A 129 -1.23 7.97 -1.18
CA ALA A 129 -0.75 9.34 -1.04
C ALA A 129 -0.21 9.84 -2.38
N ARG A 130 -0.75 10.96 -2.86
CA ARG A 130 -0.39 11.54 -4.15
C ARG A 130 -0.61 13.03 -4.14
N GLY A 131 0.31 13.76 -4.77
CA GLY A 131 0.13 15.19 -4.98
C GLY A 131 0.18 15.90 -3.63
N SER A 132 -0.92 16.54 -3.27
CA SER A 132 -1.09 17.28 -2.00
C SER A 132 -2.13 16.63 -1.09
N TYR A 133 -2.39 15.33 -1.21
CA TYR A 133 -3.33 14.62 -0.33
C TYR A 133 -2.96 13.15 -0.13
N TRP A 134 -3.55 12.56 0.91
CA TRP A 134 -3.60 11.11 1.08
C TRP A 134 -5.03 10.67 1.35
N ARG A 135 -5.34 9.43 0.98
CA ARG A 135 -6.64 8.83 1.18
C ARG A 135 -6.52 7.38 1.63
N PHE A 136 -7.39 7.00 2.55
CA PHE A 136 -7.62 5.62 2.97
C PHE A 136 -9.04 5.21 2.59
N GLU A 137 -9.18 4.05 1.97
CA GLU A 137 -10.45 3.51 1.48
C GLU A 137 -10.67 2.11 2.08
N LEU A 138 -11.88 1.79 2.54
CA LEU A 138 -12.20 0.52 3.18
C LEU A 138 -13.48 -0.13 2.61
N GLY A 139 -13.49 -1.46 2.48
CA GLY A 139 -14.66 -2.24 2.07
C GLY A 139 -14.82 -2.45 0.56
N GLY A 140 -13.79 -2.07 -0.19
CA GLY A 140 -13.63 -2.39 -1.61
C GLY A 140 -13.15 -3.83 -1.83
N ASN A 141 -12.38 -4.06 -2.89
CA ASN A 141 -11.67 -5.31 -3.11
C ASN A 141 -10.34 -5.07 -3.84
N GLU A 142 -9.46 -6.07 -3.81
CA GLU A 142 -8.11 -6.07 -4.42
C GLU A 142 -8.15 -5.72 -5.92
N ARG A 143 -9.21 -6.13 -6.63
CA ARG A 143 -9.36 -5.83 -8.07
C ARG A 143 -9.93 -4.44 -8.36
N HIS A 144 -10.24 -3.65 -7.32
CA HIS A 144 -10.93 -2.36 -7.41
C HIS A 144 -12.24 -2.40 -8.23
N THR A 145 -12.86 -3.57 -8.36
CA THR A 145 -14.15 -3.73 -9.04
C THR A 145 -15.32 -3.45 -8.10
N ARG A 146 -15.08 -3.49 -6.79
CA ARG A 146 -16.01 -3.09 -5.74
C ARG A 146 -15.53 -1.79 -5.12
N SER A 147 -16.41 -0.80 -5.10
CA SER A 147 -16.13 0.51 -4.50
C SER A 147 -16.06 0.44 -2.97
N PRO A 148 -15.25 1.31 -2.34
CA PRO A 148 -15.16 1.38 -0.89
C PRO A 148 -16.47 1.82 -0.26
N ARG A 149 -16.74 1.32 0.94
CA ARG A 149 -17.91 1.67 1.75
C ARG A 149 -17.63 2.80 2.72
N TRP A 150 -16.36 3.01 3.04
CA TRP A 150 -15.87 4.07 3.89
C TRP A 150 -14.57 4.60 3.29
N TRP A 151 -14.33 5.90 3.42
CA TRP A 151 -13.04 6.49 3.06
C TRP A 151 -12.77 7.72 3.92
N HIS A 152 -11.51 8.08 4.02
CA HIS A 152 -11.04 9.29 4.67
C HIS A 152 -9.91 9.90 3.85
N GLU A 153 -9.98 11.19 3.60
CA GLU A 153 -9.02 11.95 2.79
C GLU A 153 -8.60 13.20 3.56
N GLU A 154 -7.30 13.51 3.50
CA GLU A 154 -6.78 14.74 4.05
C GLU A 154 -5.78 15.38 3.10
N SER A 155 -5.82 16.71 3.06
CA SER A 155 -4.76 17.52 2.46
C SER A 155 -3.44 17.29 3.20
N TRP A 156 -2.38 17.12 2.42
CA TRP A 156 -1.02 17.05 2.91
C TRP A 156 -0.35 18.41 2.83
N PRO A 157 0.37 18.86 3.88
CA PRO A 157 1.18 20.07 3.81
C PRO A 157 2.15 19.98 2.61
N SER A 158 1.97 20.88 1.65
CA SER A 158 2.59 20.76 0.34
C SER A 158 2.93 22.15 -0.19
N VAL A 159 4.19 22.34 -0.61
CA VAL A 159 4.68 23.61 -1.18
C VAL A 159 4.60 23.55 -2.70
N THR A 160 4.92 22.39 -3.29
CA THR A 160 5.00 22.17 -4.74
C THR A 160 3.79 21.44 -5.31
N GLY A 161 2.90 20.92 -4.46
CA GLY A 161 1.73 20.13 -4.86
C GLY A 161 2.00 18.64 -5.02
N PHE A 162 3.18 18.12 -4.64
CA PHE A 162 3.60 16.74 -4.92
C PHE A 162 4.10 15.95 -3.71
N GLU A 163 4.30 16.61 -2.58
CA GLU A 163 4.97 16.09 -1.38
C GLU A 163 4.28 14.85 -0.78
N ALA A 164 2.95 14.74 -0.88
CA ALA A 164 2.26 13.56 -0.37
C ALA A 164 2.70 12.27 -1.10
N GLY A 165 3.12 12.39 -2.36
CA GLY A 165 3.64 11.26 -3.12
C GLY A 165 4.97 10.72 -2.62
N TYR A 166 5.67 11.44 -1.74
CA TYR A 166 7.01 11.11 -1.23
C TYR A 166 7.02 10.84 0.28
N MET A 167 5.87 10.48 0.86
CA MET A 167 5.81 10.08 2.27
C MET A 167 6.81 8.96 2.58
N SER A 168 7.49 9.08 3.71
CA SER A 168 8.22 7.97 4.32
C SER A 168 7.28 6.87 4.80
N ASP A 169 7.81 5.67 5.06
CA ASP A 169 7.05 4.57 5.67
C ASP A 169 6.36 5.02 6.96
N GLU A 170 7.08 5.78 7.79
CA GLU A 170 6.58 6.34 9.05
C GLU A 170 5.37 7.25 8.83
N GLU A 171 5.44 8.20 7.89
CA GLU A 171 4.33 9.12 7.60
C GLU A 171 3.11 8.39 7.02
N ALA A 172 3.35 7.47 6.08
CA ALA A 172 2.28 6.67 5.48
C ALA A 172 1.58 5.82 6.54
N VAL A 173 2.33 5.13 7.41
CA VAL A 173 1.78 4.32 8.49
C VAL A 173 1.01 5.18 9.49
N ARG A 174 1.52 6.35 9.88
CA ARG A 174 0.78 7.27 10.77
C ARG A 174 -0.55 7.74 10.16
N CYS A 175 -0.57 8.03 8.85
CA CYS A 175 -1.82 8.38 8.16
C CYS A 175 -2.81 7.20 8.17
N MET A 176 -2.32 5.98 7.92
CA MET A 176 -3.15 4.77 8.01
C MET A 176 -3.70 4.56 9.42
N LEU A 177 -2.85 4.62 10.46
CA LEU A 177 -3.27 4.48 11.86
C LEU A 177 -4.33 5.52 12.25
N LYS A 178 -4.16 6.77 11.82
CA LYS A 178 -5.16 7.83 12.00
C LYS A 178 -6.50 7.48 11.34
N ALA A 179 -6.49 7.04 10.08
CA ALA A 179 -7.71 6.67 9.38
C ALA A 179 -8.39 5.45 10.03
N ILE A 180 -7.61 4.48 10.51
CA ILE A 180 -8.11 3.29 11.21
C ILE A 180 -8.77 3.68 12.53
N ASP A 181 -8.19 4.62 13.28
CA ASP A 181 -8.81 5.17 14.49
C ASP A 181 -10.13 5.87 14.19
N LEU A 182 -10.16 6.74 13.16
CA LEU A 182 -11.39 7.39 12.72
C LEU A 182 -12.47 6.38 12.31
N PHE A 183 -12.09 5.32 11.61
CA PHE A 183 -13.03 4.27 11.23
C PHE A 183 -13.55 3.50 12.45
N ARG A 184 -12.69 3.15 13.41
CA ARG A 184 -13.12 2.32 14.56
C ARG A 184 -13.86 3.10 15.63
N ASN A 185 -13.45 4.35 15.86
CA ASN A 185 -13.87 5.14 17.01
C ASN A 185 -14.67 6.40 16.63
N GLY A 186 -14.69 6.77 15.34
CA GLY A 186 -15.42 7.93 14.83
C GLY A 186 -16.88 7.65 14.46
N ASP A 187 -17.61 8.72 14.13
CA ASP A 187 -18.98 8.63 13.63
C ASP A 187 -19.00 8.35 12.13
N ASN A 188 -19.29 7.10 11.78
CA ASN A 188 -19.41 6.65 10.39
C ASN A 188 -20.87 6.64 9.89
N SER A 189 -21.82 7.20 10.64
CA SER A 189 -23.24 7.13 10.29
C SER A 189 -23.57 7.75 8.95
N HIS A 190 -22.85 8.79 8.52
CA HIS A 190 -23.00 9.45 7.22
C HIS A 190 -22.64 8.56 6.01
N PHE A 191 -21.99 7.40 6.21
CA PHE A 191 -21.81 6.39 5.16
C PHE A 191 -23.00 5.42 5.02
N LYS A 192 -24.04 5.56 5.86
CA LYS A 192 -25.23 4.71 5.85
C LYS A 192 -26.38 5.38 5.08
N PRO A 193 -27.10 4.65 4.20
CA PRO A 193 -28.18 5.21 3.38
C PRO A 193 -29.28 5.96 4.13
N GLU A 194 -29.49 5.65 5.40
CA GLU A 194 -30.53 6.24 6.24
C GLU A 194 -30.12 7.62 6.82
N HIS A 195 -28.85 8.00 6.71
CA HIS A 195 -28.34 9.25 7.29
C HIS A 195 -28.65 10.46 6.38
N PRO A 196 -29.05 11.62 6.93
CA PRO A 196 -29.37 12.81 6.13
C PRO A 196 -28.23 13.28 5.20
N GLU A 197 -26.99 13.19 5.67
CA GLU A 197 -25.79 13.57 4.89
C GLU A 197 -25.32 12.50 3.90
N TYR A 198 -25.96 11.32 3.84
CA TYR A 198 -25.49 10.21 3.01
C TYR A 198 -25.32 10.62 1.55
N GLU A 199 -26.29 11.35 1.02
CA GLU A 199 -26.22 11.81 -0.36
C GLU A 199 -25.00 12.72 -0.60
N ARG A 200 -24.81 13.69 0.29
CA ARG A 200 -23.67 14.61 0.24
C ARG A 200 -22.36 13.85 0.34
N THR A 201 -22.25 12.90 1.26
CA THR A 201 -21.09 12.02 1.41
C THR A 201 -20.79 11.26 0.11
N ILE A 202 -21.79 10.66 -0.54
CA ILE A 202 -21.56 9.95 -1.81
C ILE A 202 -21.07 10.88 -2.92
N LEU A 203 -21.58 12.12 -3.00
CA LEU A 203 -21.13 13.09 -4.00
C LEU A 203 -19.72 13.62 -3.72
N GLU A 204 -19.38 13.89 -2.45
CA GLU A 204 -18.03 14.26 -2.02
C GLU A 204 -17.05 13.10 -2.27
N GLY A 205 -17.48 11.86 -2.09
CA GLY A 205 -16.70 10.67 -2.46
C GLY A 205 -16.37 10.60 -3.96
N TRP A 206 -17.25 11.09 -4.83
CA TRP A 206 -16.93 11.21 -6.27
C TRP A 206 -16.01 12.37 -6.56
N SER A 207 -16.21 13.52 -5.91
CA SER A 207 -15.31 14.68 -6.00
C SER A 207 -13.87 14.31 -5.65
N ALA A 208 -13.69 13.63 -4.51
CA ALA A 208 -12.40 13.11 -4.06
C ALA A 208 -11.85 12.01 -5.00
N GLY A 209 -12.71 11.33 -5.76
CA GLY A 209 -12.34 10.19 -6.60
C GLY A 209 -12.20 8.88 -5.82
N ALA A 210 -12.79 8.79 -4.63
CA ALA A 210 -13.00 7.52 -3.91
C ALA A 210 -14.09 6.66 -4.58
N LEU A 211 -15.03 7.31 -5.27
CA LEU A 211 -16.10 6.69 -6.03
C LEU A 211 -16.03 7.13 -7.50
N SER A 212 -16.47 6.28 -8.41
CA SER A 212 -16.79 6.69 -9.79
C SER A 212 -18.23 7.16 -9.90
N LEU A 213 -18.54 7.97 -10.90
CA LEU A 213 -19.90 8.44 -11.20
C LEU A 213 -20.87 7.28 -11.37
N ARG A 214 -20.43 6.17 -11.98
CA ARG A 214 -21.26 4.97 -12.11
C ARG A 214 -21.71 4.43 -10.74
N ILE A 215 -20.83 4.47 -9.75
CA ILE A 215 -21.17 4.02 -8.40
C ILE A 215 -22.09 5.03 -7.72
N VAL A 216 -21.89 6.33 -7.91
CA VAL A 216 -22.80 7.38 -7.42
C VAL A 216 -24.22 7.14 -7.93
N THR A 217 -24.39 6.96 -9.25
CA THR A 217 -25.72 6.75 -9.85
C THR A 217 -26.39 5.48 -9.33
N ILE A 218 -25.62 4.41 -9.09
CA ILE A 218 -26.14 3.17 -8.49
C ILE A 218 -26.54 3.38 -7.02
N ARG A 219 -25.70 4.02 -6.20
CA ARG A 219 -25.93 4.18 -4.76
C ARG A 219 -27.07 5.14 -4.44
N LEU A 220 -27.21 6.21 -5.23
CA LEU A 220 -28.22 7.25 -5.03
C LEU A 220 -29.48 7.02 -5.87
N GLY A 221 -29.43 6.12 -6.86
CA GLY A 221 -30.57 5.89 -7.76
C GLY A 221 -30.89 7.09 -8.65
N ILE A 222 -29.89 7.91 -8.98
CA ILE A 222 -30.03 9.14 -9.79
C ILE A 222 -29.28 9.05 -11.12
N SER A 223 -29.64 9.91 -12.07
CA SER A 223 -28.92 10.02 -13.34
C SER A 223 -27.57 10.75 -13.19
N ALA A 224 -26.67 10.57 -14.16
CA ALA A 224 -25.40 11.30 -14.21
C ALA A 224 -25.61 12.83 -14.21
N LYS A 225 -26.58 13.32 -15.00
CA LYS A 225 -26.93 14.74 -15.08
C LYS A 225 -27.47 15.29 -13.76
N GLU A 226 -28.25 14.48 -13.04
CA GLU A 226 -28.76 14.84 -11.72
C GLU A 226 -27.62 14.98 -10.71
N ALA A 227 -26.69 14.02 -10.66
CA ALA A 227 -25.51 14.09 -9.80
C ALA A 227 -24.70 15.38 -10.02
N VAL A 228 -24.43 15.73 -11.29
CA VAL A 228 -23.74 16.98 -11.66
C VAL A 228 -24.50 18.22 -11.20
N THR A 229 -25.82 18.22 -11.35
CA THR A 229 -26.67 19.34 -10.93
C THR A 229 -26.56 19.55 -9.42
N ARG A 230 -26.68 18.46 -8.64
CA ARG A 230 -26.61 18.52 -7.18
C ARG A 230 -25.25 18.98 -6.67
N MET A 231 -24.15 18.47 -7.24
CA MET A 231 -22.80 18.93 -6.88
C MET A 231 -22.65 20.44 -7.09
N ARG A 232 -23.11 20.96 -8.23
CA ARG A 232 -23.07 22.41 -8.51
C ARG A 232 -23.92 23.20 -7.53
N THR A 233 -25.12 22.74 -7.22
CA THR A 233 -26.03 23.38 -6.24
C THR A 233 -25.41 23.42 -4.84
N TRP A 234 -24.67 22.39 -4.44
CA TRP A 234 -24.05 22.29 -3.12
C TRP A 234 -22.62 22.81 -3.05
N GLY A 235 -22.09 23.36 -4.14
CA GLY A 235 -20.73 23.87 -4.21
C GLY A 235 -19.65 22.79 -4.06
N ILE A 236 -19.97 21.54 -4.40
CA ILE A 236 -19.00 20.43 -4.42
C ILE A 236 -18.28 20.46 -5.77
N GLU A 237 -16.95 20.44 -5.73
CA GLU A 237 -16.11 20.47 -6.93
C GLU A 237 -16.30 19.20 -7.77
N LEU A 238 -16.47 19.36 -9.09
CA LEU A 238 -16.53 18.23 -10.00
C LEU A 238 -15.10 17.69 -10.23
N PRO A 239 -14.89 16.37 -10.19
CA PRO A 239 -13.57 15.82 -10.49
C PRO A 239 -13.19 16.14 -11.94
N TYR A 240 -11.90 16.32 -12.21
CA TYR A 240 -11.41 16.61 -13.57
C TYR A 240 -11.79 15.52 -14.61
N THR A 241 -12.15 14.33 -14.16
CA THR A 241 -12.62 13.20 -14.97
C THR A 241 -14.12 13.24 -15.29
N ALA A 242 -14.88 14.21 -14.75
CA ALA A 242 -16.34 14.21 -14.79
C ALA A 242 -16.90 14.07 -16.21
N ASP A 243 -16.41 14.86 -17.19
CA ASP A 243 -16.91 14.81 -18.57
C ASP A 243 -16.74 13.42 -19.20
N ARG A 244 -15.58 12.78 -18.97
CA ARG A 244 -15.30 11.43 -19.46
C ARG A 244 -16.19 10.38 -18.79
N GLU A 245 -16.42 10.52 -17.49
CA GLU A 245 -17.27 9.60 -16.74
C GLU A 245 -18.75 9.73 -17.11
N ILE A 246 -19.22 10.95 -17.40
CA ILE A 246 -20.57 11.20 -17.91
C ILE A 246 -20.76 10.49 -19.25
N GLN A 247 -19.85 10.71 -20.21
CA GLN A 247 -19.88 10.05 -21.52
C GLN A 247 -19.89 8.52 -21.37
N TYR A 248 -19.05 7.99 -20.48
CA TYR A 248 -19.02 6.55 -20.20
C TYR A 248 -20.35 6.05 -19.65
N VAL A 249 -20.90 6.68 -18.61
CA VAL A 249 -22.16 6.25 -17.98
C VAL A 249 -23.34 6.34 -18.94
N GLU A 250 -23.40 7.38 -19.76
CA GLU A 250 -24.46 7.56 -20.78
C GLU A 250 -24.34 6.56 -21.93
N SER A 251 -23.13 6.10 -22.25
CA SER A 251 -22.92 5.05 -23.25
C SER A 251 -23.33 3.64 -22.80
N LEU A 252 -23.51 3.44 -21.48
CA LEU A 252 -23.89 2.13 -20.95
C LEU A 252 -25.34 1.79 -21.34
N PRO A 253 -25.62 0.55 -21.77
CA PRO A 253 -26.98 0.14 -22.07
C PRO A 253 -27.83 0.28 -20.82
N VAL A 254 -29.00 0.93 -20.96
CA VAL A 254 -29.97 1.14 -19.88
C VAL A 254 -30.41 -0.22 -19.34
N ARG A 255 -29.75 -0.72 -18.30
CA ARG A 255 -30.30 -1.80 -17.50
C ARG A 255 -31.48 -1.21 -16.75
N LYS A 256 -32.69 -1.49 -17.23
CA LYS A 256 -33.92 -1.28 -16.46
C LYS A 256 -33.72 -1.94 -15.10
N LEU A 257 -33.46 -1.14 -14.06
CA LEU A 257 -33.59 -1.58 -12.68
C LEU A 257 -35.03 -2.07 -12.56
N ARG A 258 -35.22 -3.39 -12.47
CA ARG A 258 -36.53 -3.94 -12.09
C ARG A 258 -36.83 -3.36 -10.72
N SER A 259 -37.79 -2.45 -10.65
CA SER A 259 -38.39 -2.00 -9.41
C SER A 259 -38.83 -3.25 -8.66
N ARG A 260 -38.18 -3.54 -7.52
CA ARG A 260 -38.77 -4.41 -6.51
C ARG A 260 -39.88 -3.61 -5.84
N VAL A 261 -41.02 -3.54 -6.52
CA VAL A 261 -42.31 -3.17 -5.93
C VAL A 261 -43.30 -4.23 -6.40
N GLY A 262 -43.82 -5.02 -5.45
CA GLY A 262 -44.94 -5.92 -5.65
C GLY A 262 -44.59 -7.42 -5.55
N HIS A 263 -44.59 -7.97 -4.33
CA HIS A 263 -45.66 -8.83 -3.82
C HIS A 263 -45.41 -9.20 -2.36
#